data_AF-A0A846ASQ4-F1
#
_entry.id   AF-A0A846ASQ4-F1
#
_cell.length_a   1.000
_cell.length_b   1.000
_cell.length_c   1.000
_cell.angle_alpha   90.00
_cell.angle_beta   90.00
_cell.angle_gamma   90.00
#
_symmetry.space_group_name_H-M   'P 1'
#
loop_
_entity.id
_entity.type
_entity.pdbx_description
1 polymer ?
#
loop_
_entity_poly.entity_id
_entity_poly.type
_entity_poly.pdbx_seq_one_letter_code
_entity_poly.pdbx_strand_id
1 'polypeptide(L)'
;MSSFQEGVERDVSINIEFAPIVFYDGQDILVRKNSEVRSLNDLNGKVICVETETTSQENLEDEKKERNLTFQIRQLQDKRDVYRLYEAGECQAVTSDISQLATNLKLLENPDEHIILPEILSKEPLAPAVIDSDLQWVEIVRWIVFALIEAEELGINQNNLEQKKASTNPKIIRFLGLKGTADSIGSRLGLEPDYAQRIIRHVGNYGEIYERNLGPNSSTPIERGLNNLWNNPEQPGLIYSPPFR
;
A
#
# COMPACT_ATOMS: atom_id res chain seq x y z
N MET A 1 -11.55 4.57 4.53
CA MET A 1 -10.48 5.55 4.26
C MET A 1 -9.99 5.25 2.86
N SER A 2 -10.17 6.18 1.92
CA SER A 2 -9.50 6.13 0.62
C SER A 2 -8.00 6.22 0.87
N SER A 3 -7.24 5.20 0.45
CA SER A 3 -5.79 5.30 0.34
C SER A 3 -5.47 6.24 -0.81
N PHE A 4 -4.69 7.28 -0.55
CA PHE A 4 -4.21 8.18 -1.59
C PHE A 4 -2.74 7.85 -1.86
N GLN A 5 -2.35 7.95 -3.11
CA GLN A 5 -0.97 7.80 -3.50
C GLN A 5 -0.26 9.14 -3.39
N GLU A 6 0.90 9.11 -2.73
CA GLU A 6 1.76 10.27 -2.50
C GLU A 6 2.46 10.71 -3.79
N GLY A 7 2.43 12.02 -4.07
CA GLY A 7 3.05 12.63 -5.25
C GLY A 7 3.15 14.15 -5.10
N VAL A 8 4.22 14.76 -5.64
CA VAL A 8 4.56 16.17 -5.42
C VAL A 8 3.43 17.14 -5.80
N GLU A 9 2.76 16.90 -6.93
CA GLU A 9 1.65 17.76 -7.33
C GLU A 9 0.47 17.65 -6.37
N ARG A 10 0.18 16.48 -5.82
CA ARG A 10 -0.89 16.32 -4.82
C ARG A 10 -0.50 16.95 -3.48
N ASP A 11 0.75 16.82 -3.07
CA ASP A 11 1.26 17.44 -1.84
C ASP A 11 1.15 18.98 -1.90
N VAL A 12 1.57 19.58 -3.02
CA VAL A 12 1.63 21.04 -3.16
C VAL A 12 0.29 21.69 -3.54
N SER A 13 -0.63 20.96 -4.17
CA SER A 13 -1.83 21.57 -4.78
C SER A 13 -3.09 21.52 -3.92
N ILE A 14 -3.17 20.63 -2.93
CA ILE A 14 -4.43 20.33 -2.25
C ILE A 14 -4.34 20.28 -0.71
N ASN A 15 -3.64 21.20 -0.03
CA ASN A 15 -3.69 21.39 1.45
C ASN A 15 -3.76 20.07 2.26
N ILE A 16 -2.99 19.07 1.84
CA ILE A 16 -2.90 17.77 2.50
C ILE A 16 -1.46 17.54 2.90
N GLU A 17 -1.28 16.72 3.92
CA GLU A 17 -0.01 16.16 4.33
C GLU A 17 -0.14 14.64 4.28
N PHE A 18 0.92 13.97 3.84
CA PHE A 18 1.00 12.51 3.87
C PHE A 18 1.64 12.03 5.18
N ALA A 19 0.97 11.07 5.83
CA ALA A 19 1.58 10.28 6.89
C ALA A 19 2.56 9.25 6.28
N PRO A 20 3.27 8.43 7.08
CA PRO A 20 4.22 7.47 6.55
C PRO A 20 3.59 6.50 5.56
N ILE A 21 4.36 6.11 4.54
CA ILE A 21 3.99 5.11 3.55
C ILE A 21 3.64 3.81 4.27
N VAL A 22 2.44 3.29 4.02
CA VAL A 22 1.95 2.02 4.59
C VAL A 22 2.01 0.89 3.58
N PHE A 23 2.10 1.20 2.29
CA PHE A 23 2.20 0.19 1.25
C PHE A 23 2.97 0.76 0.05
N TYR A 24 4.12 0.16 -0.26
CA TYR A 24 4.88 0.41 -1.47
C TYR A 24 4.28 -0.43 -2.59
N ASP A 25 3.59 0.24 -3.51
CA ASP A 25 3.03 -0.36 -4.72
C ASP A 25 3.81 0.12 -5.97
N GLY A 26 3.42 -0.40 -7.11
CA GLY A 26 3.84 0.06 -8.41
C GLY A 26 2.74 -0.16 -9.43
N GLN A 27 2.75 0.62 -10.51
CA GLN A 27 1.88 0.35 -11.65
C GLN A 27 2.40 -0.82 -12.47
N ASP A 28 1.50 -1.68 -12.91
CA ASP A 28 1.81 -2.78 -13.82
C ASP A 28 0.67 -2.99 -14.84
N ILE A 29 0.74 -4.08 -15.59
CA ILE A 29 -0.18 -4.43 -16.66
C ILE A 29 -0.79 -5.81 -16.42
N LEU A 30 -2.11 -5.88 -16.46
CA LEU A 30 -2.90 -7.11 -16.47
C LEU A 30 -3.16 -7.55 -17.92
N VAL A 31 -2.83 -8.81 -18.23
CA VAL A 31 -3.06 -9.44 -19.55
C VAL A 31 -3.62 -10.85 -19.39
N ARG A 32 -4.13 -11.43 -20.49
CA ARG A 32 -4.53 -12.83 -20.51
C ARG A 32 -3.29 -13.72 -20.60
N LYS A 33 -3.24 -14.83 -19.85
CA LYS A 33 -2.15 -15.82 -19.87
C LYS A 33 -1.89 -16.38 -21.26
N ASN A 34 -2.96 -16.60 -22.03
CA ASN A 34 -2.88 -17.11 -23.39
C ASN A 34 -2.49 -16.03 -24.43
N SER A 35 -2.39 -14.75 -24.03
CA SER A 35 -1.80 -13.74 -24.89
C SER A 35 -0.30 -13.99 -25.02
N GLU A 36 0.29 -13.64 -26.16
CA GLU A 36 1.75 -13.68 -26.35
C GLU A 36 2.45 -12.48 -25.67
N VAL A 37 1.73 -11.67 -24.89
CA VAL A 37 2.24 -10.45 -24.24
C VAL A 37 3.05 -10.82 -23.01
N ARG A 38 4.31 -10.38 -22.96
CA ARG A 38 5.23 -10.59 -21.83
C ARG A 38 5.83 -9.29 -21.29
N SER A 39 5.69 -8.20 -22.05
CA SER A 39 6.18 -6.86 -21.70
C SER A 39 5.28 -5.78 -22.30
N LEU A 40 5.47 -4.53 -21.88
CA LEU A 40 4.79 -3.38 -22.46
C LEU A 40 5.03 -3.24 -23.98
N ASN A 41 6.20 -3.67 -24.48
CA ASN A 41 6.55 -3.63 -25.90
C ASN A 41 5.65 -4.53 -26.77
N ASP A 42 5.21 -5.68 -26.23
CA ASP A 42 4.35 -6.64 -26.94
C ASP A 42 2.91 -6.13 -27.09
N LEU A 43 2.61 -4.96 -26.53
CA LEU A 43 1.32 -4.27 -26.66
C LEU A 43 1.28 -3.28 -27.83
N ASN A 44 2.38 -3.08 -28.56
CA ASN A 44 2.40 -2.24 -29.76
C ASN A 44 1.30 -2.64 -30.76
N GLY A 45 0.54 -1.63 -31.23
CA GLY A 45 -0.63 -1.83 -32.09
C GLY A 45 -1.88 -2.40 -31.40
N LYS A 46 -1.83 -2.70 -30.10
CA LYS A 46 -2.97 -3.17 -29.29
C LYS A 46 -3.56 -2.04 -28.44
N VAL A 47 -4.67 -2.31 -27.76
CA VAL A 47 -5.37 -1.34 -26.91
C VAL A 47 -5.16 -1.69 -25.43
N ILE A 48 -4.74 -0.69 -24.65
CA ILE A 48 -4.63 -0.74 -23.19
C ILE A 48 -5.76 0.12 -22.60
N CYS A 49 -6.61 -0.48 -21.78
CA CYS A 49 -7.64 0.25 -21.03
C CYS A 49 -7.05 0.80 -19.72
N VAL A 50 -7.40 2.04 -19.38
CA VAL A 50 -6.97 2.71 -18.14
C VAL A 50 -8.08 3.61 -17.61
N GLU A 51 -8.16 3.74 -16.29
CA GLU A 51 -9.03 4.72 -15.64
C GLU A 51 -8.43 6.12 -15.80
N THR A 52 -9.24 7.07 -16.24
CA THR A 52 -8.82 8.46 -16.47
C THR A 52 -8.59 9.21 -15.16
N GLU A 53 -7.81 10.30 -15.21
CA GLU A 53 -7.50 11.15 -14.05
C GLU A 53 -6.74 10.39 -12.95
N THR A 54 -5.93 9.42 -13.36
CA THR A 54 -5.05 8.62 -12.50
C THR A 54 -3.59 8.81 -12.85
N THR A 55 -2.70 8.60 -11.88
CA THR A 55 -1.25 8.48 -12.10
C THR A 55 -0.93 7.38 -13.11
N SER A 56 -1.69 6.28 -13.08
CA SER A 56 -1.54 5.18 -14.04
C SER A 56 -1.74 5.62 -15.49
N GLN A 57 -2.67 6.54 -15.74
CA GLN A 57 -2.84 7.13 -17.08
C GLN A 57 -1.60 7.93 -17.48
N GLU A 58 -1.16 8.85 -16.63
CA GLU A 58 -0.03 9.75 -16.91
C GLU A 58 1.26 8.99 -17.14
N ASN A 59 1.59 8.05 -16.24
CA ASN A 59 2.75 7.16 -16.36
C ASN A 59 2.70 6.34 -17.65
N LEU A 60 1.53 5.82 -18.06
CA LEU A 60 1.40 5.06 -19.30
C LEU A 60 1.63 5.93 -20.54
N GLU A 61 1.17 7.18 -20.50
CA GLU A 61 1.44 8.17 -21.56
C GLU A 61 2.91 8.54 -21.65
N ASP A 62 3.61 8.64 -20.52
CA ASP A 62 5.04 8.94 -20.46
C ASP A 62 5.88 7.76 -20.94
N GLU A 63 5.58 6.54 -20.48
CA GLU A 63 6.20 5.31 -20.96
C GLU A 63 6.03 5.14 -22.47
N LYS A 64 4.84 5.46 -22.99
CA LYS A 64 4.58 5.45 -24.43
C LYS A 64 5.49 6.41 -25.19
N LYS A 65 5.69 7.63 -24.68
CA LYS A 65 6.54 8.66 -25.32
C LYS A 65 8.01 8.29 -25.22
N GLU A 66 8.50 7.95 -24.02
CA GLU A 66 9.90 7.65 -23.75
C GLU A 66 10.40 6.45 -24.56
N ARG A 67 9.59 5.39 -24.62
CA ARG A 67 9.95 4.14 -25.32
C ARG A 67 9.49 4.08 -26.77
N ASN A 68 8.91 5.17 -27.31
CA ASN A 68 8.36 5.25 -28.68
C ASN A 68 7.35 4.12 -29.01
N LEU A 69 6.45 3.84 -28.07
CA LEU A 69 5.47 2.76 -28.19
C LEU A 69 4.23 3.21 -28.97
N THR A 70 3.60 2.26 -29.66
CA THR A 70 2.52 2.48 -30.63
C THR A 70 1.18 1.90 -30.19
N PHE A 71 1.08 1.36 -28.98
CA PHE A 71 -0.20 0.93 -28.41
C PHE A 71 -1.19 2.09 -28.29
N GLN A 72 -2.48 1.81 -28.29
CA GLN A 72 -3.55 2.78 -28.07
C GLN A 72 -3.97 2.79 -26.60
N ILE A 73 -4.19 3.98 -26.04
CA ILE A 73 -4.69 4.14 -24.67
C ILE A 73 -6.18 4.43 -24.77
N ARG A 74 -7.02 3.57 -24.19
CA ARG A 74 -8.46 3.78 -24.06
C ARG A 74 -8.76 4.21 -22.63
N GLN A 75 -9.01 5.51 -22.47
CA GLN A 75 -9.35 6.12 -21.19
C GLN A 75 -10.84 5.94 -20.89
N LEU A 76 -11.16 5.54 -19.66
CA LEU A 76 -12.52 5.28 -19.20
C LEU A 76 -12.72 5.92 -17.82
N GLN A 77 -13.91 6.45 -17.58
CA GLN A 77 -14.25 7.12 -16.31
C GLN A 77 -14.66 6.12 -15.22
N ASP A 78 -15.32 5.02 -15.58
CA ASP A 78 -15.74 4.00 -14.60
C ASP A 78 -14.81 2.79 -14.67
N LYS A 79 -14.18 2.47 -13.55
CA LYS A 79 -13.36 1.27 -13.38
C LYS A 79 -14.07 -0.02 -13.81
N ARG A 80 -15.39 -0.14 -13.64
CA ARG A 80 -16.14 -1.32 -14.11
C ARG A 80 -16.15 -1.43 -15.63
N ASP A 81 -16.18 -0.31 -16.34
CA ASP A 81 -16.08 -0.30 -17.80
C ASP A 81 -14.67 -0.69 -18.28
N VAL A 82 -13.62 -0.30 -17.56
CA VAL A 82 -12.23 -0.74 -17.83
C VAL A 82 -12.16 -2.27 -17.90
N TYR A 83 -12.63 -2.95 -16.85
CA TYR A 83 -12.58 -4.41 -16.79
C TYR A 83 -13.60 -5.08 -17.73
N ARG A 84 -14.80 -4.52 -17.89
CA ARG A 84 -15.79 -5.03 -18.85
C ARG A 84 -15.27 -5.04 -20.29
N LEU A 85 -14.61 -3.96 -20.73
CA LEU A 85 -14.05 -3.88 -22.08
C LEU A 85 -12.83 -4.81 -22.26
N TYR A 86 -12.05 -5.00 -21.21
CA TYR A 86 -10.98 -5.99 -21.19
C TYR A 86 -11.51 -7.43 -21.29
N GLU A 87 -12.55 -7.77 -20.54
CA GLU A 87 -13.21 -9.08 -20.59
C GLU A 87 -13.86 -9.36 -21.94
N ALA A 88 -14.46 -8.34 -22.55
CA ALA A 88 -15.00 -8.40 -23.92
C ALA A 88 -13.91 -8.52 -25.01
N GLY A 89 -12.64 -8.36 -24.65
CA GLY A 89 -11.51 -8.42 -25.58
C GLY A 89 -11.32 -7.16 -26.42
N GLU A 90 -12.06 -6.09 -26.14
CA GLU A 90 -11.87 -4.78 -26.79
C GLU A 90 -10.55 -4.11 -26.38
N CYS A 91 -10.10 -4.38 -25.15
CA CYS A 91 -8.77 -4.06 -24.66
C CYS A 91 -7.96 -5.35 -24.45
N GLN A 92 -6.70 -5.36 -24.90
CA GLN A 92 -5.79 -6.50 -24.72
C GLN A 92 -5.07 -6.46 -23.37
N ALA A 93 -5.08 -5.29 -22.71
CA ALA A 93 -4.47 -5.09 -21.41
C ALA A 93 -5.25 -4.06 -20.57
N VAL A 94 -5.07 -4.12 -19.27
CA VAL A 94 -5.49 -3.09 -18.29
C VAL A 94 -4.25 -2.67 -17.51
N THR A 95 -4.11 -1.38 -17.19
CA THR A 95 -3.07 -0.90 -16.28
C THR A 95 -3.66 -0.27 -15.03
N SER A 96 -3.02 -0.49 -13.89
CA SER A 96 -3.30 0.10 -12.58
C SER A 96 -2.18 -0.29 -11.61
N ASP A 97 -2.25 0.12 -10.35
CA ASP A 97 -1.38 -0.37 -9.29
C ASP A 97 -1.55 -1.89 -9.12
N ILE A 98 -0.47 -2.60 -8.80
CA ILE A 98 -0.48 -4.07 -8.66
C ILE A 98 -1.54 -4.51 -7.65
N SER A 99 -1.70 -3.80 -6.53
CA SER A 99 -2.72 -4.14 -5.53
C SER A 99 -4.15 -4.02 -6.07
N GLN A 100 -4.41 -3.00 -6.91
CA GLN A 100 -5.69 -2.82 -7.56
C GLN A 100 -5.91 -3.89 -8.63
N LEU A 101 -4.91 -4.15 -9.48
CA LEU A 101 -5.00 -5.23 -10.48
C LEU A 101 -5.28 -6.57 -9.82
N ALA A 102 -4.57 -6.91 -8.73
CA ALA A 102 -4.75 -8.17 -8.00
C ALA A 102 -6.16 -8.30 -7.41
N THR A 103 -6.74 -7.21 -6.94
CA THR A 103 -8.11 -7.19 -6.39
C THR A 103 -9.16 -7.35 -7.50
N ASN A 104 -9.04 -6.61 -8.60
CA ASN A 104 -10.03 -6.64 -9.68
C ASN A 104 -9.93 -7.90 -10.54
N LEU A 105 -8.73 -8.47 -10.71
CA LEU A 105 -8.51 -9.75 -11.41
C LEU A 105 -9.45 -10.84 -10.85
N LYS A 106 -9.72 -10.82 -9.55
CA LYS A 106 -10.57 -11.80 -8.87
C LYS A 106 -12.07 -11.60 -9.11
N LEU A 107 -12.45 -10.44 -9.62
CA LEU A 107 -13.83 -10.10 -9.96
C LEU A 107 -14.17 -10.46 -11.41
N LEU A 108 -13.17 -10.86 -12.21
CA LEU A 108 -13.36 -11.32 -13.58
C LEU A 108 -14.05 -12.68 -13.61
N GLU A 109 -14.68 -13.03 -14.74
CA GLU A 109 -15.36 -14.31 -14.92
C GLU A 109 -14.43 -15.51 -14.73
N ASN A 110 -13.19 -15.43 -15.24
CA ASN A 110 -12.20 -16.51 -15.18
C ASN A 110 -10.84 -15.99 -14.67
N PRO A 111 -10.70 -15.68 -13.36
CA PRO A 111 -9.50 -15.05 -12.80
C PRO A 111 -8.19 -15.78 -13.13
N ASP A 112 -8.23 -17.10 -13.18
CA ASP A 112 -7.08 -17.96 -13.46
C ASP A 112 -6.56 -17.85 -14.90
N GLU A 113 -7.28 -17.20 -15.81
CA GLU A 113 -6.83 -16.95 -17.19
C GLU A 113 -5.99 -15.68 -17.33
N HIS A 114 -5.78 -14.93 -16.24
CA HIS A 114 -5.13 -13.63 -16.28
C HIS A 114 -3.83 -13.62 -15.46
N ILE A 115 -2.89 -12.77 -15.87
CA ILE A 115 -1.64 -12.51 -15.17
C ILE A 115 -1.35 -11.02 -15.13
N ILE A 116 -0.82 -10.57 -14.01
CA ILE A 116 -0.13 -9.30 -13.91
C ILE A 116 1.30 -9.56 -14.38
N LEU A 117 1.82 -8.73 -15.30
CA LEU A 117 3.21 -8.84 -15.73
C LEU A 117 4.15 -8.52 -14.55
N PRO A 118 5.44 -8.86 -14.64
CA PRO A 118 6.41 -8.49 -13.60
C PRO A 118 7.09 -7.14 -13.88
N GLU A 119 6.50 -6.27 -14.70
CA GLU A 119 7.12 -5.04 -15.20
C GLU A 119 6.56 -3.82 -14.46
N ILE A 120 7.28 -3.36 -13.43
CA ILE A 120 6.90 -2.19 -12.65
C ILE A 120 7.19 -0.91 -13.46
N LEU A 121 6.13 -0.18 -13.81
CA LEU A 121 6.19 1.03 -14.63
C LEU A 121 6.40 2.30 -13.80
N SER A 122 6.10 2.27 -12.51
CA SER A 122 6.15 3.48 -11.67
C SER A 122 6.31 3.18 -10.19
N LYS A 123 6.51 4.24 -9.40
CA LYS A 123 6.53 4.21 -7.94
C LYS A 123 5.18 4.71 -7.43
N GLU A 124 4.40 3.85 -6.78
CA GLU A 124 3.06 4.20 -6.27
C GLU A 124 3.01 4.01 -4.73
N PRO A 125 3.67 4.89 -3.95
CA PRO A 125 3.62 4.81 -2.49
C PRO A 125 2.25 5.21 -1.97
N LEU A 126 1.58 4.29 -1.26
CA LEU A 126 0.28 4.53 -0.65
C LEU A 126 0.46 4.95 0.81
N ALA A 127 -0.09 6.11 1.14
CA ALA A 127 0.02 6.73 2.46
C ALA A 127 -1.34 7.29 2.91
N PRO A 128 -1.62 7.34 4.22
CA PRO A 128 -2.75 8.12 4.72
C PRO A 128 -2.55 9.60 4.38
N ALA A 129 -3.50 10.18 3.64
CA ALA A 129 -3.57 11.62 3.42
C ALA A 129 -4.48 12.25 4.48
N VAL A 130 -4.03 13.34 5.08
CA VAL A 130 -4.78 14.13 6.05
C VAL A 130 -4.73 15.60 5.66
N ILE A 131 -5.69 16.40 6.11
CA ILE A 131 -5.64 17.85 5.93
C ILE A 131 -4.42 18.42 6.69
N ASP A 132 -3.70 19.34 6.06
CA ASP A 132 -2.45 19.93 6.61
C ASP A 132 -2.69 20.95 7.74
N SER A 133 -3.88 21.56 7.79
CA SER A 133 -4.24 22.58 8.78
C SER A 133 -4.37 22.09 10.23
N ASP A 134 -4.33 20.77 10.47
CA ASP A 134 -4.35 20.17 11.81
C ASP A 134 -3.08 19.34 12.05
N LEU A 135 -2.01 20.03 12.47
CA LEU A 135 -0.71 19.41 12.74
C LEU A 135 -0.79 18.34 13.84
N GLN A 136 -1.66 18.50 14.84
CA GLN A 136 -1.82 17.50 15.89
C GLN A 136 -2.40 16.21 15.31
N TRP A 137 -3.39 16.33 14.42
CA TRP A 137 -3.95 15.17 13.73
C TRP A 137 -2.95 14.47 12.81
N VAL A 138 -2.13 15.23 12.07
CA VAL A 138 -1.01 14.70 11.28
C VAL A 138 -0.08 13.86 12.17
N GLU A 139 0.34 14.40 13.31
CA GLU A 139 1.22 13.70 14.24
C GLU A 139 0.58 12.42 14.79
N ILE A 140 -0.70 12.48 15.17
CA ILE A 140 -1.45 11.30 15.65
C ILE A 140 -1.48 10.21 14.60
N VAL A 141 -1.86 10.51 13.35
CA VAL A 141 -1.93 9.51 12.27
C VAL A 141 -0.55 8.94 11.97
N ARG A 142 0.49 9.78 11.92
CA ARG A 142 1.88 9.37 11.74
C ARG A 142 2.33 8.37 12.81
N TRP A 143 2.09 8.66 14.08
CA TRP A 143 2.50 7.81 15.19
C TRP A 143 1.60 6.59 15.42
N ILE A 144 0.37 6.57 14.89
CA ILE A 144 -0.44 5.36 14.77
C ILE A 144 0.21 4.40 13.76
N VAL A 145 0.58 4.88 12.57
CA VAL A 145 1.24 4.06 11.54
C VAL A 145 2.55 3.49 12.06
N PHE A 146 3.40 4.32 12.65
CA PHE A 146 4.66 3.84 13.22
C PHE A 146 4.46 2.89 14.39
N ALA A 147 3.38 3.02 15.18
CA ALA A 147 3.10 2.07 16.25
C ALA A 147 2.77 0.67 15.72
N LEU A 148 2.08 0.56 14.57
CA LEU A 148 1.83 -0.72 13.91
C LEU A 148 3.13 -1.39 13.47
N ILE A 149 4.04 -0.60 12.88
CA ILE A 149 5.33 -1.07 12.38
C ILE A 149 6.26 -1.48 13.53
N GLU A 150 6.41 -0.61 14.54
CA GLU A 150 7.23 -0.88 15.74
C GLU A 150 6.72 -2.11 16.50
N ALA A 151 5.40 -2.31 16.57
CA ALA A 151 4.84 -3.52 17.19
C ALA A 151 5.32 -4.80 16.49
N GLU A 152 5.32 -4.83 15.16
CA GLU A 152 5.83 -5.98 14.40
C GLU A 152 7.33 -6.16 14.63
N GLU A 153 8.12 -5.07 14.56
CA GLU A 153 9.58 -5.10 14.80
C GLU A 153 9.92 -5.63 16.20
N LEU A 154 9.13 -5.29 17.23
CA LEU A 154 9.30 -5.78 18.60
C LEU A 154 8.69 -7.18 18.85
N GLY A 155 8.11 -7.79 17.81
CA GLY A 155 7.41 -9.08 17.90
C GLY A 155 6.22 -9.04 18.86
N ILE A 156 5.51 -7.91 18.92
CA ILE A 156 4.29 -7.70 19.69
C ILE A 156 3.11 -7.83 18.73
N ASN A 157 2.15 -8.66 19.08
CA ASN A 157 0.98 -8.94 18.24
C ASN A 157 -0.29 -9.01 19.12
N GLN A 158 -1.45 -9.15 18.47
CA GLN A 158 -2.73 -9.17 19.18
C GLN A 158 -2.81 -10.31 20.22
N ASN A 159 -2.18 -11.45 19.95
CA ASN A 159 -2.21 -12.64 20.80
C ASN A 159 -1.27 -12.57 22.01
N ASN A 160 -0.13 -11.87 21.90
CA ASN A 160 0.90 -11.84 22.94
C ASN A 160 0.98 -10.49 23.68
N LEU A 161 0.13 -9.52 23.35
CA LEU A 161 0.14 -8.19 23.95
C LEU A 161 0.15 -8.23 25.49
N GLU A 162 -0.74 -9.01 26.10
CA GLU A 162 -0.83 -9.09 27.57
C GLU A 162 0.44 -9.69 28.20
N GLN A 163 1.04 -10.70 27.55
CA GLN A 163 2.33 -11.24 27.98
C GLN A 163 3.45 -10.19 27.88
N LYS A 164 3.46 -9.40 26.80
CA LYS A 164 4.48 -8.37 26.55
C LYS A 164 4.42 -7.23 27.55
N LYS A 165 3.29 -7.01 28.25
CA LYS A 165 3.19 -6.03 29.36
C LYS A 165 4.05 -6.39 30.57
N ALA A 166 4.43 -7.65 30.74
CA ALA A 166 5.35 -8.07 31.80
C ALA A 166 6.84 -7.96 31.38
N SER A 167 7.13 -7.44 30.18
CA SER A 167 8.49 -7.34 29.66
C SER A 167 9.36 -6.40 30.48
N THR A 168 10.61 -6.80 30.71
CA THR A 168 11.65 -5.95 31.30
C THR A 168 12.46 -5.19 30.25
N ASN A 169 12.22 -5.44 28.95
CA ASN A 169 12.91 -4.77 27.86
C ASN A 169 12.53 -3.27 27.84
N PRO A 170 13.50 -2.34 27.99
CA PRO A 170 13.22 -0.91 28.03
C PRO A 170 12.52 -0.36 26.78
N LYS A 171 12.74 -0.96 25.59
CA LYS A 171 12.05 -0.58 24.36
C LYS A 171 10.56 -0.89 24.45
N ILE A 172 10.22 -2.11 24.85
CA ILE A 172 8.82 -2.57 25.00
C ILE A 172 8.10 -1.78 26.09
N ILE A 173 8.77 -1.53 27.22
CA ILE A 173 8.22 -0.72 28.32
C ILE A 173 7.83 0.68 27.85
N ARG A 174 8.71 1.33 27.07
CA ARG A 174 8.45 2.68 26.56
C ARG A 174 7.37 2.69 25.49
N PHE A 175 7.47 1.77 24.53
CA PHE A 175 6.52 1.61 23.43
C PHE A 175 5.09 1.37 23.93
N LEU A 176 4.91 0.44 24.87
CA LEU A 176 3.61 0.12 25.44
C LEU A 176 3.15 1.12 26.53
N GLY A 177 3.93 2.15 26.86
CA GLY A 177 3.54 3.14 27.87
C GLY A 177 3.39 2.58 29.28
N LEU A 178 4.25 1.63 29.68
CA LEU A 178 4.12 0.89 30.96
C LEU A 178 4.69 1.64 32.17
N LYS A 179 5.34 2.79 31.99
CA LYS A 179 5.95 3.59 33.07
C LYS A 179 5.62 5.07 32.93
N GLY A 180 5.04 5.65 33.98
CA GLY A 180 4.73 7.08 34.08
C GLY A 180 3.64 7.52 33.10
N THR A 181 2.55 8.10 33.60
CA THR A 181 1.45 8.52 32.73
C THR A 181 1.73 9.89 32.08
N ALA A 182 2.25 10.86 32.85
CA ALA A 182 2.44 12.24 32.39
C ALA A 182 3.51 12.42 31.29
N ASP A 183 4.57 11.60 31.28
CA ASP A 183 5.68 11.69 30.32
C ASP A 183 5.62 10.61 29.22
N SER A 184 4.51 9.88 29.13
CA SER A 184 4.34 8.84 28.12
C SER A 184 4.28 9.45 26.71
N ILE A 185 4.71 8.67 25.70
CA ILE A 185 4.60 9.09 24.29
C ILE A 185 3.13 9.38 23.95
N GLY A 186 2.21 8.54 24.42
CA GLY A 186 0.77 8.76 24.25
C GLY A 186 0.32 10.14 24.76
N SER A 187 0.66 10.49 26.00
CA SER A 187 0.28 11.78 26.58
C SER A 187 0.91 12.97 25.87
N ARG A 188 2.15 12.85 25.38
CA ARG A 188 2.79 13.89 24.55
C ARG A 188 2.11 14.09 23.20
N LEU A 189 1.46 13.05 22.67
CA LEU A 189 0.62 13.10 21.46
C LEU A 189 -0.82 13.56 21.75
N GLY A 190 -1.18 13.83 23.00
CA GLY A 190 -2.55 14.13 23.40
C GLY A 190 -3.47 12.91 23.46
N LEU A 191 -2.90 11.69 23.51
CA LEU A 191 -3.59 10.42 23.61
C LEU A 191 -3.43 9.81 25.01
N GLU A 192 -4.17 8.73 25.27
CA GLU A 192 -3.97 7.91 26.46
C GLU A 192 -2.56 7.27 26.46
N PRO A 193 -1.91 7.12 27.63
CA PRO A 193 -0.58 6.51 27.73
C PRO A 193 -0.46 5.14 27.06
N ASP A 194 -1.56 4.39 27.02
CA ASP A 194 -1.64 3.03 26.47
C ASP A 194 -2.07 2.99 24.98
N TYR A 195 -2.00 4.10 24.23
CA TYR A 195 -2.52 4.16 22.86
C TYR A 195 -1.99 3.04 21.94
N ALA A 196 -0.69 2.71 22.02
CA ALA A 196 -0.08 1.62 21.26
C ALA A 196 -0.70 0.26 21.63
N GLN A 197 -0.97 0.02 22.92
CA GLN A 197 -1.67 -1.19 23.36
C GLN A 197 -3.08 -1.27 22.77
N ARG A 198 -3.79 -0.13 22.71
CA ARG A 198 -5.13 -0.06 22.13
C ARG A 198 -5.11 -0.39 20.65
N ILE A 199 -4.17 0.17 19.88
CA ILE A 199 -4.02 -0.13 18.45
C ILE A 199 -3.82 -1.64 18.26
N ILE A 200 -2.80 -2.21 18.90
CA ILE A 200 -2.45 -3.63 18.75
C ILE A 200 -3.60 -4.55 19.16
N ARG A 201 -4.30 -4.21 20.25
CA ARG A 201 -5.45 -4.99 20.72
C ARG A 201 -6.58 -5.07 19.69
N HIS A 202 -6.81 -4.01 18.93
CA HIS A 202 -7.96 -3.95 18.01
C HIS A 202 -7.63 -4.43 16.60
N VAL A 203 -6.44 -4.11 16.07
CA VAL A 203 -6.11 -4.39 14.66
C VAL A 203 -4.89 -5.27 14.45
N GLY A 204 -4.13 -5.53 15.52
CA GLY A 204 -2.83 -6.20 15.46
C GLY A 204 -1.69 -5.24 15.13
N ASN A 205 -0.52 -5.80 14.81
CA ASN A 205 0.61 -5.07 14.24
C ASN A 205 0.53 -4.95 12.71
N TYR A 206 1.51 -4.29 12.07
CA TYR A 206 1.56 -4.12 10.61
C TYR A 206 1.47 -5.46 9.87
N GLY A 207 2.33 -6.42 10.22
CA GLY A 207 2.33 -7.77 9.66
C GLY A 207 0.98 -8.49 9.81
N GLU A 208 0.29 -8.40 10.95
CA GLU A 208 -1.04 -9.01 11.14
C GLU A 208 -2.10 -8.37 10.23
N ILE A 209 -2.03 -7.05 10.03
CA ILE A 209 -2.89 -6.35 9.08
C ILE A 209 -2.57 -6.81 7.65
N TYR A 210 -1.29 -6.89 7.30
CA TYR A 210 -0.85 -7.34 5.98
C TYR A 210 -1.31 -8.77 5.70
N GLU A 211 -0.99 -9.73 6.59
CA GLU A 211 -1.32 -11.14 6.40
C GLU A 211 -2.82 -11.39 6.25
N ARG A 212 -3.64 -10.70 7.04
CA ARG A 212 -5.10 -10.84 7.00
C ARG A 212 -5.70 -10.35 5.67
N ASN A 213 -5.15 -9.29 5.08
CA ASN A 213 -5.74 -8.64 3.90
C ASN A 213 -5.05 -9.04 2.59
N LEU A 214 -3.73 -9.24 2.63
CA LEU A 214 -2.85 -9.42 1.48
C LEU A 214 -1.94 -10.64 1.59
N GLY A 215 -1.92 -11.34 2.73
CA GLY A 215 -1.09 -12.55 2.89
C GLY A 215 -1.50 -13.69 1.95
N PRO A 216 -0.73 -14.78 1.89
CA PRO A 216 -0.98 -15.92 0.99
C PRO A 216 -2.35 -16.58 1.21
N ASN A 217 -2.92 -16.44 2.41
CA ASN A 217 -4.23 -16.97 2.77
C ASN A 217 -5.37 -15.95 2.63
N SER A 218 -5.10 -14.75 2.13
CA SER A 218 -6.09 -13.69 1.98
C SER A 218 -6.89 -13.82 0.68
N SER A 219 -7.96 -13.02 0.59
CA SER A 219 -8.72 -12.89 -0.64
C SER A 219 -7.96 -12.16 -1.75
N THR A 220 -6.77 -11.60 -1.52
CA THR A 220 -5.94 -10.92 -2.53
C THR A 220 -4.46 -11.12 -2.16
N PRO A 221 -3.86 -12.30 -2.44
CA PRO A 221 -2.51 -12.60 -2.02
C PRO A 221 -1.52 -11.75 -2.81
N ILE A 222 -0.72 -10.97 -2.09
CA ILE A 222 0.38 -10.15 -2.60
C ILE A 222 1.57 -10.44 -1.68
N GLU A 223 2.70 -10.82 -2.27
CA GLU A 223 3.92 -11.01 -1.48
C GLU A 223 4.39 -9.67 -0.89
N ARG A 224 4.91 -9.70 0.34
CA ARG A 224 5.38 -8.50 1.06
C ARG A 224 6.34 -7.67 0.19
N GLY A 225 7.40 -8.28 -0.35
CA GLY A 225 8.39 -7.59 -1.18
C GLY A 225 8.96 -6.36 -0.47
N LEU A 226 8.80 -5.18 -1.08
CA LEU A 226 9.19 -3.89 -0.49
C LEU A 226 8.46 -3.58 0.83
N ASN A 227 7.31 -4.20 1.08
CA ASN A 227 6.53 -4.07 2.29
C ASN A 227 7.00 -4.96 3.45
N ASN A 228 8.13 -5.67 3.28
CA ASN A 228 8.81 -6.29 4.41
C ASN A 228 9.35 -5.23 5.38
N LEU A 229 9.52 -5.62 6.65
CA LEU A 229 10.31 -4.83 7.59
C LEU A 229 11.72 -4.62 7.06
N TRP A 230 12.28 -3.45 7.33
CA TRP A 230 13.64 -3.09 6.94
C TRP A 230 14.72 -4.06 7.42
N ASN A 231 14.47 -4.75 8.54
CA ASN A 231 15.39 -5.71 9.16
C ASN A 231 14.96 -7.16 8.95
N ASN A 232 14.04 -7.44 8.02
CA ASN A 232 13.69 -8.81 7.67
C ASN A 232 14.97 -9.55 7.23
N PRO A 233 15.29 -10.71 7.85
CA PRO A 233 16.58 -11.38 7.64
C PRO A 233 16.71 -12.08 6.29
N GLU A 234 15.58 -12.37 5.63
CA GLU A 234 15.56 -13.06 4.33
C GLU A 234 15.49 -12.06 3.18
N GLN A 235 14.57 -11.10 3.28
CA GLN A 235 14.35 -10.07 2.28
C GLN A 235 14.05 -8.72 2.96
N PRO A 236 15.09 -7.91 3.23
CA PRO A 236 14.91 -6.56 3.77
C PRO A 236 13.97 -5.73 2.90
N GLY A 237 12.99 -5.07 3.52
CA GLY A 237 12.07 -4.16 2.84
C GLY A 237 12.28 -2.70 3.20
N LEU A 238 11.25 -1.88 3.00
CA LEU A 238 11.25 -0.43 3.21
C LEU A 238 10.40 0.01 4.41
N ILE A 239 9.65 -0.91 5.02
CA ILE A 239 8.79 -0.60 6.17
C ILE A 239 9.68 -0.41 7.41
N TYR A 240 9.75 0.84 7.86
CA TYR A 240 10.64 1.30 8.93
C TYR A 240 9.91 2.25 9.87
N SER A 241 10.02 2.00 11.18
CA SER A 241 9.55 2.92 12.21
C SER A 241 10.71 3.74 12.79
N PRO A 242 10.59 5.07 12.91
CA PRO A 242 11.45 5.85 13.77
C PRO A 242 11.43 5.31 15.21
N PRO A 243 12.53 5.44 15.95
CA PRO A 243 12.61 4.89 17.28
C PRO A 243 11.66 5.63 18.24
N PHE A 244 10.86 4.87 18.98
CA PHE A 244 10.05 5.39 20.09
C PHE A 244 10.98 5.71 21.27
N ARG A 245 11.45 6.96 21.38
CA ARG A 245 12.43 7.40 22.39
C ARG A 245 12.06 8.70 23.09
#